data_AF-A0A382QBG8-F1
#
_entry.id   AF-A0A382QBG8-F1
#
_cell.length_a   1.000
_cell.length_b   1.000
_cell.length_c   1.000
_cell.angle_alpha   90.00
_cell.angle_beta   90.00
_cell.angle_gamma   90.00
#
_symmetry.space_group_name_H-M   'P 1'
#
loop_
_entity.id
_entity.type
_entity.pdbx_description
1 polymer ?
#
loop_
_entity_poly.entity_id
_entity_poly.type
_entity_poly.pdbx_seq_one_letter_code
_entity_poly.pdbx_strand_id
1 'polypeptide(L)'
;MISGGMEMKPRLVKSLGVAALVASVMVFLQFTSVSVGGQAPASTAWGHSNLEGIWLDVYATPFERTPGLGDREFATTEERTARDQARMVNPGRNERADRAGQDVAGAYNAVYTSAKPAGPRTSLVVDPPNGRIPALTPDAQRQNESQQEWRLMLLENTETCQSEAPGCAGGKYGPPSERRFDVAPFYNTSRMNRHFGPEDQ
;
A
#
# COMPACT_ATOMS: atom_id res chain seq x y z
N MET A 1 84.21 -12.95 -16.58
CA MET A 1 83.07 -12.41 -15.80
C MET A 1 82.41 -11.32 -16.64
N ILE A 2 81.37 -11.67 -17.41
CA ILE A 2 80.64 -10.73 -18.25
C ILE A 2 79.38 -10.36 -17.48
N SER A 3 79.34 -9.14 -16.96
CA SER A 3 78.17 -8.55 -16.31
C SER A 3 77.17 -8.15 -17.41
N GLY A 4 76.19 -9.01 -17.67
CA GLY A 4 75.09 -8.74 -18.60
C GLY A 4 74.01 -7.91 -17.91
N GLY A 5 74.13 -6.59 -17.99
CA GLY A 5 73.09 -5.67 -17.53
C GLY A 5 71.81 -5.87 -18.36
N MET A 6 70.74 -6.30 -17.69
CA MET A 6 69.43 -6.48 -18.30
C MET A 6 68.78 -5.10 -18.51
N GLU A 7 69.05 -4.48 -19.65
CA GLU A 7 68.46 -3.21 -20.04
C GLU A 7 66.98 -3.43 -20.45
N MET A 8 66.07 -3.29 -19.49
CA MET A 8 64.63 -3.37 -19.78
C MET A 8 64.15 -2.10 -20.47
N LYS A 9 63.54 -2.26 -21.65
CA LYS A 9 63.00 -1.16 -22.44
C LYS A 9 61.98 -0.35 -21.63
N PRO A 10 62.01 0.99 -21.65
CA PRO A 10 61.17 1.88 -20.82
C PRO A 10 59.65 1.70 -21.03
N ARG A 11 59.25 1.05 -22.13
CA ARG A 11 57.85 0.67 -22.41
C ARG A 11 57.36 -0.50 -21.53
N LEU A 12 58.24 -1.45 -21.19
CA LEU A 12 57.92 -2.62 -20.39
C LEU A 12 57.67 -2.24 -18.91
N VAL A 13 58.49 -1.32 -18.39
CA VAL A 13 58.35 -0.78 -17.03
C VAL A 13 57.04 0.00 -16.88
N LYS A 14 56.66 0.78 -17.90
CA LYS A 14 55.38 1.52 -17.91
C LYS A 14 54.17 0.59 -17.94
N SER A 15 54.20 -0.49 -18.73
CA SER A 15 53.09 -1.46 -18.76
C SER A 15 52.94 -2.23 -17.46
N LEU A 16 54.06 -2.59 -16.80
CA LEU A 16 54.03 -3.23 -15.48
C LEU A 16 53.46 -2.31 -14.39
N GLY A 17 53.80 -1.01 -14.43
CA GLY A 17 53.23 -0.02 -13.51
C GLY A 17 51.73 0.16 -13.66
N VAL A 18 51.21 0.19 -14.90
CA VAL A 18 49.77 0.28 -15.17
C VAL A 18 49.04 -0.99 -14.71
N ALA A 19 49.61 -2.17 -14.98
CA ALA A 19 49.03 -3.44 -14.53
C ALA A 19 48.97 -3.53 -12.99
N ALA A 20 50.03 -3.10 -12.31
CA ALA A 20 50.07 -3.05 -10.84
C ALA A 20 49.05 -2.06 -10.27
N LEU A 21 48.87 -0.89 -10.90
CA LEU A 21 47.85 0.09 -10.50
C LEU A 21 46.43 -0.50 -10.65
N VAL A 22 46.13 -1.13 -11.79
CA VAL A 22 44.83 -1.74 -12.06
C VAL A 22 44.54 -2.88 -11.09
N ALA A 23 45.52 -3.75 -10.82
CA ALA A 23 45.38 -4.82 -9.84
C ALA A 23 45.14 -4.26 -8.43
N SER A 24 45.86 -3.20 -8.05
CA SER A 24 45.68 -2.53 -6.75
C SER A 24 44.28 -1.93 -6.61
N VAL A 25 43.76 -1.28 -7.66
CA VAL A 25 42.41 -0.73 -7.70
C VAL A 25 41.36 -1.84 -7.60
N MET A 26 41.50 -2.94 -8.35
CA MET A 26 40.57 -4.08 -8.26
C MET A 26 40.55 -4.70 -6.86
N VAL A 27 41.71 -4.87 -6.22
CA VAL A 27 41.81 -5.38 -4.85
C VAL A 27 41.13 -4.42 -3.87
N PHE A 28 41.35 -3.11 -3.99
CA PHE A 28 40.66 -2.12 -3.16
C PHE A 28 39.14 -2.15 -3.34
N LEU A 29 38.65 -2.33 -4.57
CA LEU A 29 37.21 -2.46 -4.86
C LEU A 29 36.58 -3.71 -4.22
N GLN A 30 37.33 -4.80 -4.04
CA GLN A 30 36.85 -5.99 -3.35
C GLN A 30 36.74 -5.82 -1.83
N PHE A 31 37.51 -4.91 -1.22
CA PHE A 31 37.43 -4.62 0.22
C PHE A 31 36.41 -3.53 0.58
N THR A 32 35.83 -2.82 -0.39
CA THR A 32 34.82 -1.78 -0.17
C THR A 32 33.37 -2.27 -0.29
N SER A 33 33.13 -3.58 -0.44
CA SER A 33 31.77 -4.12 -0.37
C SER A 33 31.28 -4.11 1.08
N VAL A 34 30.81 -2.94 1.53
CA VAL A 34 30.05 -2.84 2.78
C VAL A 34 28.73 -3.53 2.52
N SER A 35 28.45 -4.62 3.24
CA SER A 35 27.09 -5.17 3.29
C SER A 35 26.17 -4.04 3.74
N VAL A 36 25.21 -3.64 2.91
CA VAL A 36 24.12 -2.77 3.35
C VAL A 36 23.39 -3.54 4.46
N GLY A 37 23.72 -3.21 5.71
CA GLY A 37 23.08 -3.80 6.88
C GLY A 37 21.65 -3.27 6.97
N GLY A 38 20.68 -4.16 6.80
CA GLY A 38 19.25 -3.79 6.85
C GLY A 38 18.31 -4.78 6.17
N GLN A 39 18.83 -5.68 5.32
CA GLN A 39 17.99 -6.64 4.62
C GLN A 39 18.00 -7.96 5.37
N ALA A 40 16.85 -8.30 5.95
CA ALA A 40 16.60 -9.62 6.52
C ALA A 40 16.80 -10.71 5.44
N PRO A 41 17.17 -11.95 5.81
CA PRO A 41 17.34 -13.04 4.84
C PRO A 41 16.06 -13.21 4.02
N ALA A 42 16.18 -13.46 2.70
CA ALA A 42 15.05 -13.48 1.76
C ALA A 42 13.94 -14.49 2.10
N SER A 43 14.30 -15.55 2.83
CA SER A 43 13.38 -16.51 3.40
C SER A 43 13.57 -16.62 4.90
N THR A 44 12.46 -16.92 5.57
CA THR A 44 12.44 -17.33 6.98
C THR A 44 13.07 -18.71 7.16
N ALA A 45 13.39 -19.09 8.40
CA ALA A 45 13.92 -20.43 8.73
C ALA A 45 13.00 -21.58 8.29
N TRP A 46 11.72 -21.31 8.04
CA TRP A 46 10.72 -22.28 7.58
C TRP A 46 10.42 -22.20 6.07
N GLY A 47 11.23 -21.48 5.30
CA GLY A 47 11.16 -21.47 3.83
C GLY A 47 10.14 -20.51 3.21
N HIS A 48 9.39 -19.75 4.02
CA HIS A 48 8.51 -18.69 3.51
C HIS A 48 9.29 -17.41 3.19
N SER A 49 8.80 -16.61 2.25
CA SER A 49 9.32 -15.26 1.99
C SER A 49 9.39 -14.44 3.26
N ASN A 50 10.52 -13.79 3.50
CA ASN A 50 10.69 -12.91 4.63
C ASN A 50 10.14 -11.52 4.30
N LEU A 51 9.22 -11.03 5.14
CA LEU A 51 8.58 -9.71 5.00
C LEU A 51 9.06 -8.71 6.06
N GLU A 52 10.10 -9.07 6.84
CA GLU A 52 10.75 -8.17 7.78
C GLU A 52 11.43 -7.00 7.05
N GLY A 53 11.29 -5.80 7.61
CA GLY A 53 11.89 -4.60 7.06
C GLY A 53 11.14 -3.34 7.48
N ILE A 54 11.65 -2.20 7.01
CA ILE A 54 10.98 -0.91 7.17
C ILE A 54 10.15 -0.65 5.91
N TRP A 55 8.83 -0.63 6.07
CA TRP A 55 7.88 -0.35 5.00
C TRP A 55 7.40 1.10 5.08
N LEU A 56 7.56 1.85 3.99
CA LEU A 56 7.15 3.24 3.89
C LEU A 56 6.01 3.40 2.88
N ASP A 57 4.96 4.10 3.29
CA ASP A 57 3.85 4.48 2.42
C ASP A 57 4.06 5.91 1.92
N VAL A 58 4.83 6.03 0.84
CA VAL A 58 5.33 7.31 0.31
C VAL A 58 4.40 7.90 -0.75
N TYR A 59 3.67 7.07 -1.48
CA TYR A 59 2.97 7.48 -2.70
C TYR A 59 1.46 7.33 -2.59
N ALA A 60 0.73 8.26 -3.21
CA ALA A 60 -0.70 8.11 -3.47
C ALA A 60 -0.93 7.19 -4.69
N THR A 61 -0.62 5.90 -4.52
CA THR A 61 -0.89 4.85 -5.50
C THR A 61 -2.36 4.45 -5.44
N PRO A 62 -3.11 4.45 -6.56
CA PRO A 62 -4.49 3.97 -6.59
C PRO A 62 -4.59 2.52 -6.10
N PHE A 63 -5.68 2.14 -5.46
CA PHE A 63 -5.88 0.73 -5.08
C PHE A 63 -6.05 -0.14 -6.33
N GLU A 64 -6.99 0.20 -7.20
CA GLU A 64 -7.21 -0.45 -8.50
C GLU A 64 -6.78 0.45 -9.67
N ARG A 65 -6.36 -0.18 -10.76
CA ARG A 65 -5.99 0.50 -12.00
C ARG A 65 -7.24 0.94 -12.76
N THR A 66 -7.20 2.17 -13.27
CA THR A 66 -8.26 2.69 -14.15
C THR A 66 -8.43 1.79 -15.39
N PRO A 67 -9.66 1.42 -15.79
CA PRO A 67 -9.90 0.50 -16.91
C PRO A 67 -9.19 0.89 -18.22
N GLY A 68 -9.12 2.19 -18.54
CA GLY A 68 -8.46 2.68 -19.76
C GLY A 68 -6.93 2.46 -19.81
N LEU A 69 -6.31 2.04 -18.71
CA LEU A 69 -4.87 1.76 -18.64
C LEU A 69 -4.53 0.29 -18.96
N GLY A 70 -5.53 -0.60 -19.05
CA GLY A 70 -5.30 -2.03 -19.30
C GLY A 70 -4.27 -2.63 -18.34
N ASP A 71 -3.22 -3.24 -18.86
CA ASP A 71 -2.15 -3.88 -18.08
C ASP A 71 -0.94 -2.96 -17.82
N ARG A 72 -1.07 -1.65 -18.05
CA ARG A 72 0.04 -0.70 -17.94
C ARG A 72 0.43 -0.45 -16.48
N GLU A 73 1.45 -1.16 -16.01
CA GLU A 73 1.90 -1.13 -14.61
C GLU A 73 2.37 0.26 -14.14
N PHE A 74 3.07 1.00 -15.01
CA PHE A 74 3.70 2.26 -14.65
C PHE A 74 3.12 3.44 -15.42
N ALA A 75 3.06 4.57 -14.73
CA ALA A 75 2.74 5.86 -15.30
C ALA A 75 3.99 6.64 -15.67
N THR A 76 3.86 7.53 -16.65
CA THR A 76 4.95 8.43 -17.02
C THR A 76 5.14 9.54 -15.98
N THR A 77 6.29 10.22 -16.01
CA THR A 77 6.56 11.36 -15.13
C THR A 77 5.56 12.50 -15.36
N GLU A 78 5.16 12.74 -16.61
CA GLU A 78 4.20 13.77 -16.99
C GLU A 78 2.81 13.47 -16.43
N GLU A 79 2.36 12.22 -16.52
CA GLU A 79 1.07 11.77 -15.97
C GLU A 79 1.03 11.88 -14.44
N ARG A 80 2.17 11.67 -13.78
CA ARG A 80 2.29 11.81 -12.32
C ARG A 80 2.24 13.27 -11.92
N THR A 81 3.00 14.12 -12.59
CA THR A 81 2.98 15.58 -12.38
C THR A 81 1.57 16.12 -12.59
N ALA A 82 0.87 15.72 -13.66
CA ALA A 82 -0.50 16.13 -13.91
C ALA A 82 -1.46 15.70 -12.78
N ARG A 83 -1.32 14.48 -12.26
CA ARG A 83 -2.10 14.00 -11.10
C ARG A 83 -1.82 14.79 -9.83
N ASP A 84 -0.56 15.11 -9.57
CA ASP A 84 -0.19 15.89 -8.40
C ASP A 84 -0.73 17.33 -8.50
N GLN A 85 -0.64 17.96 -9.67
CA GLN A 85 -1.26 19.28 -9.92
C GLN A 85 -2.78 19.22 -9.74
N ALA A 86 -3.45 18.21 -10.27
CA ALA A 86 -4.90 18.05 -10.11
C ALA A 86 -5.31 17.89 -8.63
N ARG A 87 -4.55 17.14 -7.83
CA ARG A 87 -4.81 17.01 -6.38
C ARG A 87 -4.53 18.28 -5.60
N MET A 88 -3.55 19.09 -6.01
CA MET A 88 -3.28 20.38 -5.38
C MET A 88 -4.47 21.35 -5.53
N VAL A 89 -5.22 21.24 -6.63
CA VAL A 89 -6.41 22.06 -6.90
C VAL A 89 -7.65 21.56 -6.16
N ASN A 90 -7.76 20.26 -5.87
CA ASN A 90 -8.88 19.70 -5.12
C ASN A 90 -8.43 18.58 -4.15
N PRO A 91 -8.07 18.93 -2.89
CA PRO A 91 -7.70 17.95 -1.88
C PRO A 91 -8.92 17.22 -1.27
N GLY A 92 -10.13 17.37 -1.82
CA GLY A 92 -11.35 16.65 -1.43
C GLY A 92 -11.95 17.04 -0.08
N ARG A 93 -11.21 17.77 0.77
CA ARG A 93 -11.64 18.21 2.11
C ARG A 93 -11.38 19.69 2.44
N ASN A 94 -10.73 20.43 1.55
CA ASN A 94 -10.59 21.89 1.66
C ASN A 94 -11.56 22.65 0.73
N GLU A 95 -12.47 21.95 0.08
CA GLU A 95 -13.54 22.59 -0.68
C GLU A 95 -14.47 23.28 0.33
N ARG A 96 -14.59 24.61 0.20
CA ARG A 96 -15.41 25.42 1.11
C ARG A 96 -16.88 25.06 0.89
N ALA A 97 -17.57 24.67 1.94
CA ALA A 97 -19.01 24.43 1.86
C ALA A 97 -19.78 25.72 2.15
N ASP A 98 -20.91 25.92 1.47
CA ASP A 98 -21.76 27.10 1.67
C ASP A 98 -22.37 27.18 3.08
N ARG A 99 -22.51 26.03 3.76
CA ARG A 99 -23.01 25.95 5.14
C ARG A 99 -21.86 25.85 6.11
N ALA A 100 -21.77 26.80 7.04
CA ALA A 100 -20.70 26.88 8.05
C ALA A 100 -20.47 25.57 8.82
N GLY A 101 -21.53 24.86 9.22
CA GLY A 101 -21.40 23.58 9.91
C GLY A 101 -20.76 22.47 9.05
N GLN A 102 -21.06 22.45 7.74
CA GLN A 102 -20.47 21.51 6.79
C GLN A 102 -19.03 21.89 6.45
N ASP A 103 -18.74 23.19 6.35
CA ASP A 103 -17.40 23.73 6.07
C ASP A 103 -16.40 23.36 7.17
N VAL A 104 -16.80 23.60 8.43
CA VAL A 104 -15.97 23.27 9.59
C VAL A 104 -15.80 21.75 9.76
N ALA A 105 -16.88 20.98 9.59
CA ALA A 105 -16.82 19.52 9.70
C ALA A 105 -15.96 18.87 8.60
N GLY A 106 -15.98 19.42 7.38
CA GLY A 106 -15.15 18.96 6.26
C GLY A 106 -13.66 19.24 6.47
N ALA A 107 -13.33 20.39 7.06
CA ALA A 107 -11.96 20.79 7.37
C ALA A 107 -11.37 20.07 8.59
N TYR A 108 -12.22 19.59 9.51
CA TYR A 108 -11.79 18.85 10.69
C TYR A 108 -11.09 17.55 10.26
N ASN A 109 -9.80 17.45 10.59
CA ASN A 109 -8.82 16.40 10.21
C ASN A 109 -8.01 16.61 8.93
N ALA A 110 -8.09 17.76 8.25
CA ALA A 110 -7.18 18.05 7.13
C ALA A 110 -5.69 17.94 7.53
N VAL A 111 -5.35 18.36 8.76
CA VAL A 111 -3.98 18.28 9.32
C VAL A 111 -3.46 16.86 9.53
N TYR A 112 -4.34 15.87 9.71
CA TYR A 112 -3.96 14.46 9.89
C TYR A 112 -3.90 13.68 8.58
N THR A 113 -4.18 14.33 7.45
CA THR A 113 -4.14 13.70 6.13
C THR A 113 -2.86 14.08 5.41
N SER A 114 -2.01 13.10 5.10
CA SER A 114 -0.79 13.36 4.33
C SER A 114 -1.08 13.56 2.85
N ALA A 115 -0.67 14.70 2.29
CA ALA A 115 -0.63 14.91 0.85
C ALA A 115 0.58 14.16 0.26
N LYS A 116 0.34 12.96 -0.29
CA LYS A 116 1.38 12.14 -0.90
C LYS A 116 1.52 12.43 -2.40
N PRO A 117 2.74 12.46 -2.95
CA PRO A 117 2.96 12.57 -4.38
C PRO A 117 2.46 11.33 -5.13
N ALA A 118 2.20 11.47 -6.42
CA ALA A 118 1.79 10.40 -7.29
C ALA A 118 2.94 9.41 -7.48
N GLY A 119 2.65 8.14 -7.18
CA GLY A 119 3.58 7.05 -7.39
C GLY A 119 3.76 6.68 -8.86
N PRO A 120 4.83 5.94 -9.19
CA PRO A 120 5.05 5.40 -10.52
C PRO A 120 4.02 4.32 -10.87
N ARG A 121 3.54 3.55 -9.89
CA ARG A 121 2.53 2.51 -10.11
C ARG A 121 1.14 3.10 -10.35
N THR A 122 0.42 2.45 -11.25
CA THR A 122 -0.97 2.77 -11.58
C THR A 122 -1.98 2.02 -10.70
N SER A 123 -1.54 1.05 -9.87
CA SER A 123 -2.36 0.30 -8.91
C SER A 123 -1.50 -0.36 -7.81
N LEU A 124 -2.11 -0.63 -6.65
CA LEU A 124 -1.57 -1.50 -5.59
C LEU A 124 -1.80 -2.99 -5.88
N VAL A 125 -2.88 -3.33 -6.59
CA VAL A 125 -3.11 -4.69 -7.09
C VAL A 125 -2.11 -4.95 -8.22
N VAL A 126 -1.28 -5.98 -8.04
CA VAL A 126 -0.25 -6.37 -9.02
C VAL A 126 -0.73 -7.56 -9.86
N ASP A 127 -1.48 -8.46 -9.25
CA ASP A 127 -2.05 -9.64 -9.89
C ASP A 127 -3.56 -9.69 -9.59
N PRO A 128 -4.44 -9.73 -10.61
CA PRO A 128 -4.18 -9.82 -12.05
C PRO A 128 -3.42 -8.62 -12.66
N PRO A 129 -2.72 -8.78 -13.81
CA PRO A 129 -1.93 -7.71 -14.45
C PRO A 129 -2.71 -6.46 -14.81
N ASN A 130 -4.04 -6.56 -14.93
CA ASN A 130 -4.92 -5.41 -15.13
C ASN A 130 -5.08 -4.54 -13.88
N GLY A 131 -4.49 -4.94 -12.74
CA GLY A 131 -4.43 -4.18 -11.50
C GLY A 131 -5.79 -3.96 -10.86
N ARG A 132 -6.71 -4.90 -11.04
CA ARG A 132 -8.04 -4.85 -10.44
C ARG A 132 -8.29 -6.07 -9.59
N ILE A 133 -9.09 -5.89 -8.55
CA ILE A 133 -9.48 -7.00 -7.67
C ILE A 133 -10.18 -8.05 -8.55
N PRO A 134 -9.77 -9.32 -8.46
CA PRO A 134 -10.43 -10.38 -9.21
C PRO A 134 -11.88 -10.53 -8.76
N ALA A 135 -12.72 -11.11 -9.63
CA ALA A 135 -14.09 -11.43 -9.27
C ALA A 135 -14.13 -12.29 -8.01
N LEU A 136 -15.05 -11.96 -7.09
CA LEU A 136 -15.24 -12.73 -5.88
C LEU A 136 -15.63 -14.18 -6.21
N THR A 137 -15.09 -15.11 -5.45
CA THR A 137 -15.52 -16.51 -5.51
C THR A 137 -16.97 -16.65 -5.04
N PRO A 138 -17.71 -17.70 -5.45
CA PRO A 138 -19.07 -17.94 -4.97
C PRO A 138 -19.15 -18.00 -3.43
N ASP A 139 -18.11 -18.53 -2.78
CA ASP A 139 -18.05 -18.63 -1.33
C ASP A 139 -17.91 -17.25 -0.67
N ALA A 140 -17.07 -16.38 -1.25
CA ALA A 140 -16.93 -15.00 -0.77
C ALA A 140 -18.20 -14.18 -0.99
N GLN A 141 -18.94 -14.42 -2.09
CA GLN A 141 -20.24 -13.81 -2.32
C GLN A 141 -21.25 -14.20 -1.23
N ARG A 142 -21.36 -15.50 -0.92
CA ARG A 142 -22.24 -15.98 0.16
C ARG A 142 -21.87 -15.41 1.53
N GLN A 143 -20.58 -15.25 1.81
CA GLN A 143 -20.14 -14.60 3.07
C GLN A 143 -20.55 -13.12 3.11
N ASN A 144 -20.40 -12.38 2.00
CA ASN A 144 -20.82 -10.99 1.92
C ASN A 144 -22.34 -10.83 2.09
N GLU A 145 -23.12 -11.72 1.48
CA GLU A 145 -24.58 -11.76 1.64
C GLU A 145 -24.95 -11.99 3.11
N SER A 146 -24.35 -13.00 3.75
CA SER A 146 -24.57 -13.26 5.18
C SER A 146 -24.21 -12.08 6.08
N GLN A 147 -23.08 -11.41 5.81
CA GLN A 147 -22.68 -10.20 6.54
C GLN A 147 -23.61 -9.01 6.28
N GLN A 148 -24.12 -8.87 5.06
CA GLN A 148 -25.07 -7.83 4.70
C GLN A 148 -26.40 -8.04 5.41
N GLU A 149 -26.98 -9.24 5.35
CA GLU A 149 -28.21 -9.60 6.04
C GLU A 149 -28.11 -9.33 7.55
N TRP A 150 -27.01 -9.77 8.16
CA TRP A 150 -26.74 -9.54 9.58
C TRP A 150 -26.68 -8.05 9.93
N ARG A 151 -25.98 -7.26 9.11
CA ARG A 151 -25.88 -5.81 9.30
C ARG A 151 -27.23 -5.12 9.18
N LEU A 152 -28.01 -5.46 8.16
CA LEU A 152 -29.34 -4.87 7.92
C LEU A 152 -30.30 -5.21 9.06
N MET A 153 -30.29 -6.45 9.53
CA MET A 153 -31.04 -6.90 10.70
C MET A 153 -30.74 -6.04 11.94
N LEU A 154 -29.46 -5.76 12.19
CA LEU A 154 -29.04 -4.95 13.35
C LEU A 154 -29.42 -3.46 13.24
N LEU A 155 -29.74 -2.98 12.02
CA LEU A 155 -30.11 -1.58 11.77
C LEU A 155 -31.61 -1.30 11.97
N GLU A 156 -32.48 -2.32 12.03
CA GLU A 156 -33.95 -2.13 11.95
C GLU A 156 -34.53 -1.16 12.99
N ASN A 157 -33.96 -1.13 14.20
CA ASN A 157 -34.41 -0.23 15.28
C ASN A 157 -33.32 0.79 15.64
N THR A 158 -32.84 1.53 14.63
CA THR A 158 -31.86 2.61 14.82
C THR A 158 -32.43 3.94 14.38
N GLU A 159 -31.99 5.03 14.99
CA GLU A 159 -32.33 6.39 14.55
C GLU A 159 -31.92 6.64 13.09
N THR A 160 -30.81 6.02 12.66
CA THR A 160 -30.36 6.03 11.26
C THR A 160 -31.44 5.51 10.31
N CYS A 161 -32.12 4.41 10.66
CA CYS A 161 -33.23 3.91 9.86
C CYS A 161 -34.53 4.68 10.08
N GLN A 162 -34.79 5.16 11.30
CA GLN A 162 -35.97 5.97 11.61
C GLN A 162 -36.01 7.27 10.79
N SER A 163 -34.85 7.89 10.58
CA SER A 163 -34.69 9.14 9.84
C SER A 163 -34.41 8.95 8.35
N GLU A 164 -34.45 7.71 7.84
CA GLU A 164 -34.10 7.36 6.45
C GLU A 164 -32.73 7.90 6.03
N ALA A 165 -31.79 7.98 6.98
CA ALA A 165 -30.45 8.48 6.71
C ALA A 165 -29.72 7.54 5.73
N PRO A 166 -28.73 8.04 4.96
CA PRO A 166 -27.97 7.23 4.01
C PRO A 166 -27.35 5.95 4.60
N GLY A 167 -27.07 5.94 5.90
CA GLY A 167 -26.57 4.76 6.61
C GLY A 167 -27.56 3.60 6.71
N CYS A 168 -28.85 3.81 6.45
CA CYS A 168 -29.88 2.75 6.40
C CYS A 168 -30.06 2.18 4.97
N ALA A 169 -29.14 2.42 4.04
CA ALA A 169 -29.24 1.90 2.67
C ALA A 169 -29.48 0.38 2.67
N GLY A 170 -30.62 -0.05 2.11
CA GLY A 170 -31.06 -1.46 2.07
C GLY A 170 -31.75 -1.96 3.35
N GLY A 171 -31.84 -1.16 4.40
CA GLY A 171 -32.53 -1.46 5.65
C GLY A 171 -33.94 -0.90 5.70
N LYS A 172 -34.68 -1.25 6.77
CA LYS A 172 -36.03 -0.74 7.05
C LYS A 172 -36.14 -0.38 8.53
N TYR A 173 -36.88 0.66 8.87
CA TYR A 173 -37.18 0.95 10.27
C TYR A 173 -38.29 0.02 10.80
N GLY A 174 -38.13 -0.48 12.01
CA GLY A 174 -39.05 -1.41 12.64
C GLY A 174 -38.75 -1.67 14.12
N PRO A 175 -39.47 -2.63 14.75
CA PRO A 175 -39.09 -3.12 16.07
C PRO A 175 -37.68 -3.75 16.02
N PRO A 176 -36.99 -3.87 17.17
CA PRO A 176 -35.72 -4.60 17.21
C PRO A 176 -35.88 -6.01 16.66
N SER A 177 -34.96 -6.45 15.80
CA SER A 177 -34.97 -7.81 15.28
C SER A 177 -34.92 -8.84 16.41
N GLU A 178 -35.67 -9.93 16.26
CA GLU A 178 -35.67 -11.08 17.17
C GLU A 178 -34.27 -11.70 17.30
N ARG A 179 -33.46 -11.61 16.24
CA ARG A 179 -32.09 -12.15 16.17
C ARG A 179 -31.02 -11.18 16.69
N ARG A 180 -31.41 -10.06 17.30
CA ARG A 180 -30.48 -9.01 17.75
C ARG A 180 -29.41 -9.50 18.72
N PHE A 181 -29.72 -10.53 19.51
CA PHE A 181 -28.83 -11.10 20.52
C PHE A 181 -28.25 -12.46 20.12
N ASP A 182 -28.51 -12.92 18.88
CA ASP A 182 -27.91 -14.14 18.36
C ASP A 182 -26.39 -13.96 18.18
N VAL A 183 -25.66 -15.07 18.17
CA VAL A 183 -24.26 -15.09 17.75
C VAL A 183 -24.18 -14.90 16.24
N ALA A 184 -23.29 -14.04 15.77
CA ALA A 184 -23.08 -13.81 14.35
C ALA A 184 -22.62 -15.12 13.67
N PRO A 185 -23.10 -15.43 12.45
CA PRO A 185 -22.70 -16.64 11.73
C PRO A 185 -21.25 -16.58 11.18
N PHE A 186 -20.53 -15.50 11.47
CA PHE A 186 -19.15 -15.26 11.05
C PHE A 186 -18.37 -14.58 12.18
N TYR A 187 -17.04 -14.70 12.13
CA TYR A 187 -16.17 -13.97 13.05
C TYR A 187 -16.24 -12.46 12.74
N ASN A 188 -16.80 -11.71 13.68
CA ASN A 188 -17.06 -10.28 13.49
C ASN A 188 -15.78 -9.46 13.75
N THR A 189 -15.05 -9.16 12.68
CA THR A 189 -13.89 -8.24 12.73
C THR A 189 -14.28 -6.77 12.60
N SER A 190 -15.57 -6.49 12.35
CA SER A 190 -16.06 -5.14 12.21
C SER A 190 -16.32 -4.52 13.57
N ARG A 191 -16.36 -3.18 13.65
CA ARG A 191 -16.80 -2.45 14.86
C ARG A 191 -18.31 -2.59 15.13
N MET A 192 -18.90 -3.72 14.79
CA MET A 192 -20.23 -4.13 15.19
C MET A 192 -20.11 -4.76 16.59
N ASN A 193 -19.61 -3.98 17.55
CA ASN A 193 -19.35 -4.47 18.90
C ASN A 193 -20.66 -4.51 19.70
N ARG A 194 -21.24 -5.71 19.81
CA ARG A 194 -22.42 -6.00 20.64
C ARG A 194 -22.42 -7.42 21.19
N HIS A 195 -21.27 -8.10 21.22
CA HIS A 195 -21.20 -9.29 22.06
C HIS A 195 -21.25 -8.81 23.52
N PHE A 196 -22.13 -9.43 24.30
CA PHE A 196 -22.07 -9.34 25.76
C PHE A 196 -21.27 -10.57 26.21
N GLY A 197 -20.00 -10.65 25.77
CA GLY A 197 -19.14 -11.82 25.95
C GLY A 197 -17.91 -11.53 26.80
N PRO A 198 -17.30 -12.55 27.42
CA PRO A 198 -16.14 -12.36 28.30
C PRO A 198 -14.85 -11.92 27.59
N GLU A 199 -14.83 -11.88 26.25
CA GLU A 199 -13.66 -11.43 25.46
C GLU A 199 -13.67 -9.92 25.13
N ASP A 200 -14.60 -9.16 25.74
CA ASP A 200 -14.75 -7.71 25.54
C ASP A 200 -13.97 -6.85 26.56
N GLN A 201 -12.80 -7.33 27.07
CA GLN A 201 -11.84 -6.52 27.85
C GLN A 201 -10.61 -6.11 27.04
#